data_AF-A0AAV8VEP8-F1
#
_entry.id   AF-A0AAV8VEP8-F1
#
_cell.length_a   1.000
_cell.length_b   1.000
_cell.length_c   1.000
_cell.angle_alpha   90.00
_cell.angle_beta   90.00
_cell.angle_gamma   90.00
#
_symmetry.space_group_name_H-M   'P 1'
#
loop_
_entity.id
_entity.type
_entity.pdbx_description
1 polymer ?
#
loop_
_entity_poly.entity_id
_entity_poly.type
_entity_poly.pdbx_seq_one_letter_code
_entity_poly.pdbx_strand_id
1 'polypeptide(L)'
;MEHNRMLEGGKVEKARRDRDDGGGGIVGMEREELYKYLGYQQARRIDQKNAKELLKKRFGQRLKSILKTKLCAKNMVKAINTYAVPVLTYSFGVLTYTKTELEQLNRIMRTMATKYRIHHPRSSMERLYVSRQHGGRGILDIRALHQKQVKSLREYFYKTAASNPLYKALVINIQRKYTDKINKYLPLANEIKAMWAQEKVVILPLIIGATGEIPQSLIENLKKLQLGQTLFEQLQKIVLLETTGIVRRVMGDQQT
;
A
#
# COMPACT_ATOMS: atom_id res chain seq x y z
N MET A 1 -31.22 -28.40 44.03
CA MET A 1 -30.11 -28.92 44.85
C MET A 1 -28.83 -28.28 44.35
N GLU A 2 -28.27 -27.43 45.20
CA GLU A 2 -26.94 -26.85 45.01
C GLU A 2 -25.88 -27.95 45.00
N HIS A 3 -24.94 -27.85 44.06
CA HIS A 3 -23.55 -28.16 44.35
C HIS A 3 -22.67 -27.18 43.58
N ASN A 4 -21.83 -26.49 44.32
CA ASN A 4 -20.95 -25.41 43.89
C ASN A 4 -19.52 -25.77 44.31
N ARG A 5 -18.52 -25.19 43.61
CA ARG A 5 -17.04 -25.24 43.75
C ARG A 5 -16.33 -26.21 42.79
N MET A 6 -15.28 -25.87 42.04
CA MET A 6 -14.33 -24.73 41.96
C MET A 6 -13.85 -24.63 40.49
N LEU A 7 -13.95 -23.50 39.79
CA LEU A 7 -12.94 -22.43 39.58
C LEU A 7 -11.50 -22.89 39.22
N GLU A 8 -11.11 -22.74 37.94
CA GLU A 8 -9.87 -22.06 37.53
C GLU A 8 -9.99 -21.44 36.11
N GLY A 9 -9.95 -20.10 36.06
CA GLY A 9 -9.25 -19.30 35.05
C GLY A 9 -9.63 -19.42 33.56
N GLY A 10 -10.71 -18.77 33.13
CA GLY A 10 -10.94 -18.48 31.71
C GLY A 10 -12.12 -17.54 31.48
N LYS A 11 -11.86 -16.23 31.48
CA LYS A 11 -12.88 -15.18 31.24
C LYS A 11 -13.37 -15.29 29.79
N VAL A 12 -14.52 -15.96 29.59
CA VAL A 12 -15.25 -15.95 28.31
C VAL A 12 -16.09 -14.68 28.28
N GLU A 13 -15.59 -13.65 27.60
CA GLU A 13 -16.43 -12.51 27.24
C GLU A 13 -17.45 -12.96 26.20
N LYS A 14 -18.71 -13.09 26.64
CA LYS A 14 -19.85 -13.44 25.78
C LYS A 14 -20.12 -12.27 24.83
N ALA A 15 -19.88 -12.48 23.53
CA ALA A 15 -20.43 -11.61 22.49
C ALA A 15 -21.97 -11.68 22.57
N ARG A 16 -22.59 -10.58 22.99
CA ARG A 16 -24.05 -10.40 22.89
C ARG A 16 -24.42 -10.40 21.41
N ARG A 17 -25.35 -11.27 21.02
CA ARG A 17 -26.08 -11.14 19.76
C ARG A 17 -27.22 -10.18 20.05
N ASP A 18 -27.07 -8.94 19.67
CA ASP A 18 -28.17 -7.98 19.73
C ASP A 18 -29.13 -8.29 18.57
N ARG A 19 -30.39 -8.51 18.94
CA ARG A 19 -31.53 -8.58 18.01
C ARG A 19 -31.84 -7.15 17.58
N ASP A 20 -31.84 -6.93 16.27
CA ASP A 20 -32.10 -5.62 15.66
C ASP A 20 -33.62 -5.45 15.53
N ASP A 21 -34.20 -4.60 16.39
CA ASP A 21 -35.57 -4.12 16.30
C ASP A 21 -35.54 -2.59 16.26
N GLY A 22 -36.11 -2.00 15.21
CA GLY A 22 -36.47 -0.58 15.16
C GLY A 22 -35.46 0.35 14.48
N GLY A 23 -35.94 1.11 13.49
CA GLY A 23 -35.16 2.06 12.68
C GLY A 23 -34.54 3.19 13.48
N GLY A 24 -33.31 2.98 13.97
CA GLY A 24 -32.42 4.01 14.48
C GLY A 24 -31.52 4.55 13.38
N GLY A 25 -31.44 5.87 13.24
CA GLY A 25 -30.49 6.52 12.33
C GLY A 25 -29.06 6.05 12.60
N ILE A 26 -28.26 5.97 11.54
CA ILE A 26 -26.84 5.54 11.61
C ILE A 26 -26.11 6.45 12.60
N VAL A 27 -25.84 5.95 13.81
CA VAL A 27 -25.05 6.66 14.82
C VAL A 27 -23.60 6.67 14.33
N GLY A 28 -23.04 7.86 14.16
CA GLY A 28 -21.64 8.01 13.79
C GLY A 28 -20.73 7.43 14.86
N MET A 29 -19.84 6.53 14.46
CA MET A 29 -18.84 5.90 15.33
C MET A 29 -18.03 6.92 16.13
N GLU A 30 -17.85 6.68 17.44
CA GLU A 30 -17.07 7.56 18.30
C GLU A 30 -15.58 7.56 17.92
N ARG A 31 -14.83 8.60 18.33
CA ARG A 31 -13.43 8.81 17.88
C ARG A 31 -12.47 7.68 18.27
N GLU A 32 -12.77 6.93 19.33
CA GLU A 32 -11.94 5.85 19.87
C GLU A 32 -12.54 4.45 19.64
N GLU A 33 -13.74 4.36 19.07
CA GLU A 33 -14.36 3.08 18.78
C GLU A 33 -13.65 2.37 17.61
N LEU A 34 -13.18 1.17 17.89
CA LEU A 34 -12.45 0.31 16.95
C LEU A 34 -13.40 -0.80 16.47
N TYR A 35 -13.84 -0.74 15.21
CA TYR A 35 -14.57 -1.86 14.60
C TYR A 35 -13.62 -2.76 13.81
N LYS A 36 -14.04 -4.02 13.60
CA LYS A 36 -13.26 -4.99 12.85
C LYS A 36 -13.82 -5.14 11.43
N TYR A 37 -13.06 -4.70 10.44
CA TYR A 37 -13.43 -4.86 9.02
C TYR A 37 -12.34 -5.58 8.23
N LEU A 38 -12.75 -6.59 7.46
CA LEU A 38 -11.87 -7.47 6.68
C LEU A 38 -10.67 -8.00 7.48
N GLY A 39 -10.86 -8.19 8.79
CA GLY A 39 -9.86 -8.72 9.71
C GLY A 39 -8.89 -7.70 10.32
N TYR A 40 -9.05 -6.40 10.05
CA TYR A 40 -8.30 -5.30 10.67
C TYR A 40 -9.19 -4.50 11.63
N GLN A 41 -8.60 -3.98 12.69
CA GLN A 41 -9.25 -2.97 13.52
C GLN A 41 -9.16 -1.62 12.80
N GLN A 42 -10.30 -0.98 12.61
CA GLN A 42 -10.46 0.30 11.95
C GLN A 42 -11.03 1.30 12.97
N ALA A 43 -10.35 2.43 13.10
CA ALA A 43 -10.91 3.66 13.65
C ALA A 43 -11.11 4.64 12.49
N ARG A 44 -11.27 5.95 12.77
CA ARG A 44 -11.31 7.00 11.75
C ARG A 44 -10.06 7.04 10.83
N ARG A 45 -8.95 6.43 11.26
CA ARG A 45 -7.75 6.12 10.45
C ARG A 45 -7.33 4.67 10.67
N ILE A 46 -6.71 4.06 9.65
CA ILE A 46 -6.10 2.73 9.78
C ILE A 46 -4.79 2.87 10.56
N ASP A 47 -4.69 2.16 11.69
CA ASP A 47 -3.41 2.01 12.40
C ASP A 47 -2.52 1.00 11.65
N GLN A 48 -1.68 1.55 10.77
CA GLN A 48 -0.78 0.75 9.94
C GLN A 48 0.27 0.00 10.77
N LYS A 49 0.68 0.52 11.93
CA LYS A 49 1.75 -0.07 12.74
C LYS A 49 1.24 -1.35 13.40
N ASN A 50 0.10 -1.27 14.07
CA ASN A 50 -0.53 -2.42 14.73
C ASN A 50 -0.95 -3.51 13.72
N ALA A 51 -1.46 -3.10 12.55
CA ALA A 51 -1.81 -4.03 11.47
C ALA A 51 -0.59 -4.81 10.96
N LYS A 52 0.54 -4.14 10.73
CA LYS A 52 1.80 -4.79 10.28
C LYS A 52 2.32 -5.78 11.31
N GLU A 53 2.27 -5.44 12.59
CA GLU A 53 2.74 -6.32 13.66
C GLU A 53 1.87 -7.58 13.77
N LEU A 54 0.56 -7.44 13.71
CA LEU A 54 -0.37 -8.56 13.69
C LEU A 54 -0.11 -9.51 12.51
N LEU A 55 0.13 -8.96 11.32
CA LEU A 55 0.46 -9.74 10.12
C LEU A 55 1.79 -10.48 10.28
N LYS A 56 2.82 -9.82 10.82
CA LYS A 56 4.12 -10.43 11.10
C LYS A 56 4.00 -11.60 12.07
N LYS A 57 3.20 -11.43 13.13
CA LYS A 57 2.91 -12.50 14.11
C LYS A 57 2.19 -13.68 13.47
N ARG A 58 1.12 -13.43 12.70
CA ARG A 58 0.37 -14.47 11.99
C ARG A 58 1.22 -15.20 10.96
N PHE A 59 2.03 -14.47 10.19
CA PHE A 59 2.97 -15.05 9.22
C PHE A 59 3.98 -15.98 9.90
N GLY A 60 4.58 -15.51 11.01
CA GLY A 60 5.50 -16.32 11.82
C GLY A 60 4.85 -17.58 12.39
N GLN A 61 3.61 -17.48 12.89
CA GLN A 61 2.85 -18.63 13.39
C GLN A 61 2.56 -19.65 12.29
N ARG A 62 2.11 -19.20 11.11
CA ARG A 62 1.84 -20.12 9.97
C ARG A 62 3.09 -20.84 9.50
N LEU A 63 4.21 -20.12 9.37
CA LEU A 63 5.49 -20.74 9.07
C LEU A 63 5.87 -21.76 10.15
N LYS A 64 5.79 -21.41 11.43
CA LYS A 64 6.07 -22.34 12.53
C LYS A 64 5.23 -23.62 12.43
N SER A 65 3.95 -23.50 12.14
CA SER A 65 3.06 -24.66 11.97
C SER A 65 3.49 -25.53 10.80
N ILE A 66 3.80 -24.94 9.63
CA ILE A 66 4.28 -25.70 8.46
C ILE A 66 5.61 -26.39 8.75
N LEU A 67 6.60 -25.66 9.29
CA LEU A 67 7.95 -26.20 9.46
C LEU A 67 8.05 -27.26 10.57
N LYS A 68 7.09 -27.28 11.50
CA LYS A 68 6.93 -28.38 12.47
C LYS A 68 6.45 -29.68 11.83
N THR A 69 5.77 -29.61 10.70
CA THR A 69 5.29 -30.82 10.01
C THR A 69 6.46 -31.58 9.40
N LYS A 70 6.38 -32.92 9.40
CA LYS A 70 7.35 -33.79 8.71
C LYS A 70 7.03 -33.92 7.20
N LEU A 71 6.72 -32.80 6.54
CA LEU A 71 6.43 -32.77 5.10
C LEU A 71 7.73 -32.89 4.28
N CYS A 72 7.63 -33.53 3.12
CA CYS A 72 8.75 -33.53 2.17
C CYS A 72 9.05 -32.11 1.68
N ALA A 73 10.30 -31.84 1.29
CA ALA A 73 10.72 -30.49 0.92
C ALA A 73 9.87 -29.85 -0.19
N LYS A 74 9.39 -30.63 -1.17
CA LYS A 74 8.51 -30.14 -2.26
C LYS A 74 7.17 -29.64 -1.72
N ASN A 75 6.53 -30.45 -0.88
CA ASN A 75 5.24 -30.13 -0.29
C ASN A 75 5.36 -29.01 0.74
N MET A 76 6.48 -28.94 1.46
CA MET A 76 6.76 -27.87 2.39
C MET A 76 6.85 -26.50 1.71
N VAL A 77 7.60 -26.41 0.60
CA VAL A 77 7.66 -25.16 -0.19
C VAL A 77 6.29 -24.81 -0.76
N LYS A 78 5.55 -25.80 -1.28
CA LYS A 78 4.17 -25.59 -1.75
C LYS A 78 3.28 -25.04 -0.62
N ALA A 79 3.35 -25.62 0.57
CA ALA A 79 2.59 -25.16 1.74
C ALA A 79 2.97 -23.74 2.17
N ILE A 80 4.25 -23.36 2.13
CA ILE A 80 4.68 -21.99 2.42
C ILE A 80 4.04 -21.01 1.43
N ASN A 81 4.16 -21.29 0.12
CA ASN A 81 3.65 -20.41 -0.93
C ASN A 81 2.11 -20.32 -0.92
N THR A 82 1.40 -21.39 -0.55
CA THR A 82 -0.07 -21.44 -0.57
C THR A 82 -0.71 -21.02 0.75
N TYR A 83 -0.07 -21.22 1.91
CA TYR A 83 -0.68 -20.94 3.21
C TYR A 83 -0.05 -19.79 3.97
N ALA A 84 1.29 -19.68 3.99
CA ALA A 84 1.96 -18.62 4.75
C ALA A 84 2.01 -17.30 3.98
N VAL A 85 2.45 -17.33 2.72
CA VAL A 85 2.63 -16.14 1.88
C VAL A 85 1.32 -15.36 1.66
N PRO A 86 0.14 -15.99 1.47
CA PRO A 86 -1.08 -15.23 1.21
C PRO A 86 -1.56 -14.31 2.34
N VAL A 87 -1.07 -14.53 3.58
CA VAL A 87 -1.31 -13.60 4.70
C VAL A 87 -0.83 -12.20 4.36
N LEU A 88 0.28 -12.11 3.64
CA LEU A 88 0.94 -10.85 3.31
C LEU A 88 0.46 -10.26 1.98
N THR A 89 0.08 -11.10 1.01
CA THR A 89 -0.34 -10.60 -0.31
C THR A 89 -1.59 -9.74 -0.24
N TYR A 90 -2.53 -10.07 0.62
CA TYR A 90 -3.75 -9.27 0.80
C TYR A 90 -3.43 -7.85 1.32
N SER A 91 -2.42 -7.72 2.18
CA SER A 91 -2.02 -6.42 2.74
C SER A 91 -1.21 -5.54 1.79
N PHE A 92 -0.59 -6.08 0.73
CA PHE A 92 0.30 -5.30 -0.14
C PHE A 92 -0.38 -4.15 -0.89
N GLY A 93 -1.70 -4.21 -1.10
CA GLY A 93 -2.45 -3.11 -1.70
C GLY A 93 -2.96 -2.06 -0.71
N VAL A 94 -3.04 -2.40 0.57
CA VAL A 94 -3.70 -1.59 1.60
C VAL A 94 -2.67 -0.89 2.50
N LEU A 95 -1.57 -1.58 2.82
CA LEU A 95 -0.53 -1.09 3.72
C LEU A 95 0.72 -0.67 2.93
N THR A 96 1.33 0.43 3.35
CA THR A 96 2.59 0.91 2.78
C THR A 96 3.76 0.14 3.36
N TYR A 97 4.46 -0.66 2.55
CA TYR A 97 5.63 -1.41 2.99
C TYR A 97 6.93 -0.72 2.58
N THR A 98 7.87 -0.60 3.50
CA THR A 98 9.23 -0.17 3.17
C THR A 98 10.09 -1.35 2.72
N LYS A 99 11.17 -1.07 1.96
CA LYS A 99 12.09 -2.11 1.49
C LYS A 99 12.74 -2.90 2.64
N THR A 100 12.97 -2.23 3.78
CA THR A 100 13.54 -2.82 4.99
C THR A 100 12.55 -3.74 5.70
N GLU A 101 11.28 -3.35 5.81
CA GLU A 101 10.21 -4.19 6.37
C GLU A 101 10.02 -5.48 5.57
N LEU A 102 10.01 -5.40 4.24
CA LEU A 102 9.91 -6.59 3.37
C LEU A 102 11.13 -7.50 3.55
N GLU A 103 12.33 -6.93 3.68
CA GLU A 103 13.55 -7.70 3.94
C GLU A 103 13.52 -8.39 5.31
N GLN A 104 12.96 -7.74 6.33
CA GLN A 104 12.80 -8.35 7.66
C GLN A 104 11.89 -9.58 7.61
N LEU A 105 10.81 -9.57 6.82
CA LEU A 105 9.96 -10.74 6.63
C LEU A 105 10.71 -11.90 5.96
N ASN A 106 11.51 -11.60 4.93
CA ASN A 106 12.40 -12.58 4.30
C ASN A 106 13.48 -13.12 5.25
N ARG A 107 14.01 -12.28 6.16
CA ARG A 107 14.95 -12.72 7.21
C ARG A 107 14.28 -13.68 8.19
N ILE A 108 13.05 -13.41 8.61
CA ILE A 108 12.27 -14.31 9.48
C ILE A 108 12.05 -15.67 8.82
N MET A 109 11.72 -15.67 7.53
CA MET A 109 11.57 -16.89 6.76
C MET A 109 12.87 -17.71 6.70
N ARG A 110 14.00 -17.06 6.40
CA ARG A 110 15.33 -17.69 6.33
C ARG A 110 15.79 -18.23 7.69
N THR A 111 15.69 -17.42 8.74
CA THR A 111 16.08 -17.83 10.10
C THR A 111 15.26 -19.02 10.58
N MET A 112 13.96 -19.06 10.28
CA MET A 112 13.14 -20.24 10.58
C MET A 112 13.51 -21.45 9.72
N ALA A 113 13.78 -21.29 8.43
CA ALA A 113 14.22 -22.39 7.58
C ALA A 113 15.52 -23.04 8.08
N THR A 114 16.47 -22.24 8.58
CA THR A 114 17.71 -22.74 9.19
C THR A 114 17.44 -23.40 10.55
N LYS A 115 16.60 -22.79 11.39
CA LYS A 115 16.24 -23.33 12.72
C LYS A 115 15.61 -24.72 12.65
N TYR A 116 14.70 -24.94 11.70
CA TYR A 116 14.05 -26.25 11.50
C TYR A 116 14.86 -27.20 10.62
N ARG A 117 16.16 -26.93 10.40
CA ARG A 117 17.09 -27.76 9.60
C ARG A 117 16.67 -28.00 8.16
N ILE A 118 15.80 -27.14 7.63
CA ILE A 118 15.38 -27.23 6.23
C ILE A 118 16.51 -26.70 5.37
N HIS A 119 17.17 -25.63 5.76
CA HIS A 119 18.32 -25.03 5.07
C HIS A 119 19.59 -25.13 5.92
N HIS A 120 20.72 -25.41 5.28
CA HIS A 120 22.00 -25.45 5.97
C HIS A 120 22.55 -24.00 6.12
N PRO A 121 23.10 -23.60 7.28
CA PRO A 121 23.59 -22.23 7.51
C PRO A 121 24.62 -21.74 6.50
N ARG A 122 25.48 -22.64 5.99
CA ARG A 122 26.52 -22.33 4.99
C ARG A 122 26.04 -22.42 3.53
N SER A 123 24.78 -22.76 3.30
CA SER A 123 24.25 -22.83 1.94
C SER A 123 23.89 -21.44 1.44
N SER A 124 24.00 -21.21 0.12
CA SER A 124 23.61 -19.96 -0.52
C SER A 124 22.13 -19.63 -0.23
N MET A 125 21.88 -18.38 0.17
CA MET A 125 20.55 -17.89 0.50
C MET A 125 19.66 -17.82 -0.74
N GLU A 126 20.25 -17.49 -1.89
CA GLU A 126 19.60 -17.35 -3.19
C GLU A 126 18.93 -18.66 -3.61
N ARG A 127 19.53 -19.80 -3.24
CA ARG A 127 19.00 -21.14 -3.50
C ARG A 127 17.58 -21.35 -2.95
N LEU A 128 17.17 -20.61 -1.92
CA LEU A 128 15.81 -20.70 -1.38
C LEU A 128 14.76 -20.20 -2.39
N TYR A 129 15.09 -19.15 -3.14
CA TYR A 129 14.13 -18.46 -4.01
C TYR A 129 14.15 -18.98 -5.44
N VAL A 130 15.29 -19.43 -5.93
CA VAL A 130 15.44 -19.97 -7.28
C VAL A 130 14.47 -21.14 -7.51
N SER A 131 13.87 -21.21 -8.69
CA SER A 131 12.99 -22.32 -9.11
C SER A 131 13.68 -23.68 -8.93
N ARG A 132 12.89 -24.70 -8.64
CA ARG A 132 13.39 -26.08 -8.53
C ARG A 132 13.96 -26.62 -9.83
N GLN A 133 13.43 -26.17 -10.97
CA GLN A 133 13.96 -26.53 -12.30
C GLN A 133 15.40 -26.05 -12.48
N HIS A 134 15.76 -24.94 -11.84
CA HIS A 134 17.09 -24.35 -11.87
C HIS A 134 17.92 -24.72 -10.63
N GLY A 135 17.62 -25.84 -9.95
CA GLY A 135 18.40 -26.34 -8.80
C GLY A 135 18.14 -25.64 -7.45
N GLY A 136 17.16 -24.75 -7.39
CA GLY A 136 16.74 -24.06 -6.17
C GLY A 136 15.61 -24.78 -5.42
N ARG A 137 14.97 -24.08 -4.47
CA ARG A 137 13.84 -24.60 -3.68
C ARG A 137 12.48 -24.08 -4.10
N GLY A 138 12.42 -22.89 -4.71
CA GLY A 138 11.20 -22.27 -5.25
C GLY A 138 10.31 -21.60 -4.20
N ILE A 139 10.87 -21.13 -3.09
CA ILE A 139 10.13 -20.31 -2.13
C ILE A 139 9.96 -18.91 -2.73
N LEU A 140 8.78 -18.32 -2.58
CA LEU A 140 8.51 -17.01 -3.15
C LEU A 140 9.17 -15.90 -2.31
N ASP A 141 10.02 -15.07 -2.95
CA ASP A 141 10.57 -13.88 -2.32
C ASP A 141 9.45 -12.85 -2.09
N ILE A 142 9.28 -12.42 -0.84
CA ILE A 142 8.25 -11.46 -0.41
C ILE A 142 8.47 -10.10 -1.09
N ARG A 143 9.72 -9.66 -1.27
CA ARG A 143 10.04 -8.39 -1.93
C ARG A 143 9.63 -8.43 -3.39
N ALA A 144 10.09 -9.46 -4.12
CA ALA A 144 9.74 -9.65 -5.52
C ALA A 144 8.21 -9.79 -5.70
N LEU A 145 7.55 -10.49 -4.78
CA LEU A 145 6.09 -10.66 -4.79
C LEU A 145 5.36 -9.33 -4.60
N HIS A 146 5.77 -8.50 -3.64
CA HIS A 146 5.19 -7.19 -3.44
C HIS A 146 5.31 -6.33 -4.71
N GLN A 147 6.49 -6.28 -5.33
CA GLN A 147 6.71 -5.54 -6.57
C GLN A 147 5.84 -6.07 -7.72
N LYS A 148 5.75 -7.40 -7.85
CA LYS A 148 4.88 -8.04 -8.84
C LYS A 148 3.42 -7.65 -8.63
N GLN A 149 2.95 -7.65 -7.38
CA GLN A 149 1.57 -7.27 -7.05
C GLN A 149 1.28 -5.81 -7.41
N VAL A 150 2.18 -4.90 -7.05
CA VAL A 150 2.07 -3.47 -7.41
C VAL A 150 2.05 -3.29 -8.92
N LYS A 151 2.90 -4.02 -9.65
CA LYS A 151 2.93 -3.98 -11.11
C LYS A 151 1.61 -4.49 -11.71
N SER A 152 1.11 -5.63 -11.24
CA SER A 152 -0.17 -6.19 -11.72
C SER A 152 -1.36 -5.27 -11.43
N LEU A 153 -1.40 -4.63 -10.26
CA LEU A 153 -2.42 -3.62 -9.94
C LEU A 153 -2.31 -2.42 -10.88
N ARG A 154 -1.09 -1.93 -11.12
CA ARG A 154 -0.85 -0.82 -12.05
C ARG A 154 -1.30 -1.16 -13.47
N GLU A 155 -0.94 -2.33 -13.97
CA GLU A 155 -1.37 -2.83 -15.28
C GLU A 155 -2.89 -2.98 -15.38
N TYR A 156 -3.53 -3.48 -14.32
CA TYR A 156 -4.99 -3.56 -14.24
C TYR A 156 -5.63 -2.18 -14.38
N PHE A 157 -5.17 -1.19 -13.61
CA PHE A 157 -5.72 0.16 -13.71
C PHE A 157 -5.51 0.79 -15.09
N TYR A 158 -4.38 0.56 -15.76
CA TYR A 158 -4.17 1.07 -17.12
C TYR A 158 -5.06 0.38 -18.15
N LYS A 159 -5.23 -0.95 -18.07
CA LYS A 159 -6.12 -1.70 -18.97
C LYS A 159 -7.57 -1.27 -18.76
N THR A 160 -8.00 -1.16 -17.51
CA THR A 160 -9.36 -0.74 -17.15
C THR A 160 -9.62 0.73 -17.48
N ALA A 161 -8.60 1.59 -17.46
CA ALA A 161 -8.70 3.00 -17.88
C ALA A 161 -9.03 3.18 -19.38
N ALA A 162 -8.75 2.18 -20.22
CA ALA A 162 -9.16 2.22 -21.63
C ALA A 162 -10.68 2.07 -21.78
N SER A 163 -11.32 1.30 -20.90
CA SER A 163 -12.75 1.00 -20.95
C SER A 163 -13.60 1.97 -20.11
N ASN A 164 -13.09 2.45 -18.98
CA ASN A 164 -13.86 3.23 -18.02
C ASN A 164 -13.36 4.68 -17.90
N PRO A 165 -14.21 5.69 -18.18
CA PRO A 165 -13.83 7.11 -18.11
C PRO A 165 -13.31 7.57 -16.74
N LEU A 166 -13.82 7.01 -15.64
CA LEU A 166 -13.40 7.36 -14.27
C LEU A 166 -11.92 7.02 -14.00
N TYR A 167 -11.49 5.82 -14.39
CA TYR A 167 -10.11 5.38 -14.24
C TYR A 167 -9.15 6.17 -15.16
N LYS A 168 -9.66 6.59 -16.33
CA LYS A 168 -8.94 7.49 -17.24
C LYS A 168 -8.69 8.86 -16.61
N ALA A 169 -9.70 9.42 -15.94
CA ALA A 169 -9.57 10.73 -15.28
C ALA A 169 -8.56 10.73 -14.13
N LEU A 170 -8.50 9.65 -13.34
CA LEU A 170 -7.55 9.50 -12.23
C LEU A 170 -6.10 9.33 -12.69
N VAL A 171 -5.84 8.43 -13.63
CA VAL A 171 -4.46 7.98 -13.93
C VAL A 171 -3.78 8.83 -15.01
N ILE A 172 -4.54 9.39 -15.97
CA ILE A 172 -3.97 9.96 -17.20
C ILE A 172 -3.85 11.48 -17.13
N ASN A 173 -4.64 12.19 -16.32
CA ASN A 173 -4.71 13.64 -16.39
C ASN A 173 -3.41 14.34 -15.99
N ILE A 174 -2.81 14.00 -14.85
CA ILE A 174 -1.60 14.69 -14.38
C ILE A 174 -0.41 14.42 -15.31
N GLN A 175 -0.21 13.17 -15.69
CA GLN A 175 0.94 12.78 -16.52
C GLN A 175 0.81 13.31 -17.96
N ARG A 176 -0.40 13.27 -18.53
CA ARG A 176 -0.69 13.92 -19.82
C ARG A 176 -0.45 15.42 -19.73
N LYS A 177 -0.94 16.11 -18.70
CA LYS A 177 -0.71 17.55 -18.52
C LYS A 177 0.77 17.89 -18.35
N TYR A 178 1.55 17.00 -17.72
CA TYR A 178 3.00 17.15 -17.61
C TYR A 178 3.66 17.13 -18.99
N THR A 179 3.35 16.12 -19.81
CA THR A 179 3.85 16.01 -21.19
C THR A 179 3.37 17.15 -22.07
N ASP A 180 2.08 17.53 -22.00
CA ASP A 180 1.50 18.64 -22.77
C ASP A 180 2.22 19.96 -22.47
N LYS A 181 2.51 20.22 -21.18
CA LYS A 181 3.23 21.44 -20.76
C LYS A 181 4.66 21.43 -21.29
N ILE A 182 5.38 20.31 -21.20
CA ILE A 182 6.74 20.21 -21.75
C ILE A 182 6.72 20.48 -23.25
N ASN A 183 5.85 19.81 -24.00
CA ASN A 183 5.77 19.97 -25.45
C ASN A 183 5.38 21.41 -25.84
N LYS A 184 4.47 22.04 -25.11
CA LYS A 184 4.05 23.42 -25.36
C LYS A 184 5.19 24.43 -25.22
N TYR A 185 6.07 24.23 -24.23
CA TYR A 185 7.17 25.18 -23.95
C TYR A 185 8.52 24.76 -24.56
N LEU A 186 8.58 23.61 -25.25
CA LEU A 186 9.81 23.13 -25.88
C LEU A 186 10.34 24.09 -26.96
N PRO A 187 9.52 24.66 -27.87
CA PRO A 187 10.01 25.64 -28.84
C PRO A 187 10.62 26.88 -28.16
N LEU A 188 9.92 27.41 -27.14
CA LEU A 188 10.39 28.55 -26.36
C LEU A 188 11.71 28.25 -25.62
N ALA A 189 11.85 27.05 -25.06
CA ALA A 189 13.09 26.65 -24.40
C ALA A 189 14.27 26.59 -25.39
N ASN A 190 14.02 26.15 -26.62
CA ASN A 190 15.03 26.13 -27.69
C ASN A 190 15.40 27.55 -28.14
N GLU A 191 14.41 28.45 -28.25
CA GLU A 191 14.64 29.86 -28.56
C GLU A 191 15.48 30.54 -27.47
N ILE A 192 15.13 30.38 -26.19
CA ILE A 192 15.90 30.93 -25.06
C ILE A 192 17.33 30.37 -25.07
N LYS A 193 17.48 29.07 -25.36
CA LYS A 193 18.78 28.43 -25.47
C LYS A 193 19.65 29.11 -26.54
N ALA A 194 19.06 29.37 -27.71
CA ALA A 194 19.74 30.03 -28.82
C ALA A 194 20.01 31.51 -28.56
N MET A 195 19.04 32.26 -28.04
CA MET A 195 19.17 33.69 -27.79
C MET A 195 20.21 34.00 -26.71
N TRP A 196 20.27 33.21 -25.64
CA TRP A 196 21.10 33.50 -24.47
C TRP A 196 22.34 32.60 -24.38
N ALA A 197 22.66 31.89 -25.47
CA ALA A 197 23.80 30.96 -25.59
C ALA A 197 23.93 30.01 -24.38
N GLN A 198 22.80 29.53 -23.86
CA GLN A 198 22.79 28.66 -22.68
C GLN A 198 23.11 27.22 -23.08
N GLU A 199 24.00 26.56 -22.33
CA GLU A 199 24.35 25.16 -22.61
C GLU A 199 23.16 24.22 -22.37
N LYS A 200 22.33 24.53 -21.36
CA LYS A 200 21.20 23.71 -20.92
C LYS A 200 20.03 24.55 -20.43
N VAL A 201 18.85 24.31 -21.03
CA VAL A 201 17.56 24.86 -20.59
C VAL A 201 16.66 23.69 -20.18
N VAL A 202 16.01 23.77 -19.02
CA VAL A 202 15.14 22.72 -18.48
C VAL A 202 13.76 23.28 -18.17
N ILE A 203 12.72 22.63 -18.69
CA ILE A 203 11.33 22.97 -18.40
C ILE A 203 10.91 22.19 -17.16
N LEU A 204 10.45 22.89 -16.12
CA LEU A 204 9.97 22.32 -14.87
C LEU A 204 8.47 22.62 -14.68
N PRO A 205 7.55 21.77 -15.19
CA PRO A 205 6.13 21.98 -14.98
C PRO A 205 5.75 21.85 -13.51
N LEU A 206 5.01 22.82 -13.00
CA LEU A 206 4.36 22.76 -11.69
C LEU A 206 2.88 22.42 -11.92
N ILE A 207 2.48 21.19 -11.56
CA ILE A 207 1.14 20.67 -11.83
C ILE A 207 0.55 20.14 -10.53
N ILE A 208 -0.69 20.54 -10.25
CA ILE A 208 -1.51 20.07 -9.13
C ILE A 208 -2.85 19.63 -9.72
N GLY A 209 -3.37 18.49 -9.28
CA GLY A 209 -4.70 18.03 -9.68
C GLY A 209 -5.80 18.90 -9.06
N ALA A 210 -6.92 19.09 -9.76
CA ALA A 210 -8.08 19.82 -9.22
C ALA A 210 -8.64 19.16 -7.93
N THR A 211 -8.42 17.84 -7.78
CA THR A 211 -8.73 17.04 -6.59
C THR A 211 -7.71 17.19 -5.45
N GLY A 212 -6.71 18.06 -5.59
CA GLY A 212 -5.63 18.25 -4.62
C GLY A 212 -4.54 17.18 -4.70
N GLU A 213 -4.49 16.38 -5.76
CA GLU A 213 -3.41 15.41 -5.98
C GLU A 213 -2.08 16.12 -6.27
N ILE A 214 -1.06 15.81 -5.46
CA ILE A 214 0.30 16.34 -5.62
C ILE A 214 1.20 15.22 -6.21
N PRO A 215 1.71 15.39 -7.44
CA PRO A 215 2.65 14.43 -8.00
C PRO A 215 4.04 14.57 -7.37
N GLN A 216 4.78 13.45 -7.25
CA GLN A 216 6.17 13.47 -6.76
C GLN A 216 7.08 14.36 -7.62
N SER A 217 6.80 14.47 -8.93
CA SER A 217 7.52 15.37 -9.83
C SER A 217 7.43 16.83 -9.42
N LEU A 218 6.32 17.28 -8.81
CA LEU A 218 6.20 18.65 -8.29
C LEU A 218 7.20 18.88 -7.16
N ILE A 219 7.29 17.95 -6.21
CA ILE A 219 8.21 18.04 -5.07
C ILE A 219 9.67 18.06 -5.55
N GLU A 220 10.01 17.23 -6.53
CA GLU A 220 11.34 17.24 -7.16
C GLU A 220 11.62 18.56 -7.89
N ASN A 221 10.65 19.12 -8.61
CA ASN A 221 10.79 20.37 -9.34
C ASN A 221 10.95 21.57 -8.39
N LEU A 222 10.20 21.60 -7.28
CA LEU A 222 10.35 22.63 -6.25
C LEU A 222 11.73 22.58 -5.59
N LYS A 223 12.27 21.38 -5.34
CA LYS A 223 13.65 21.21 -4.85
C LYS A 223 14.70 21.74 -5.84
N LYS A 224 14.52 21.48 -7.14
CA LYS A 224 15.42 22.01 -8.20
C LYS A 224 15.39 23.54 -8.27
N LEU A 225 14.22 24.14 -8.01
CA LEU A 225 14.04 25.59 -7.95
C LEU A 225 14.48 26.19 -6.60
N GLN A 226 14.96 25.40 -5.66
CA GLN A 226 15.33 25.81 -4.29
C GLN A 226 14.19 26.51 -3.53
N LEU A 227 12.94 26.16 -3.84
CA LEU A 227 11.76 26.69 -3.16
C LEU A 227 11.44 25.90 -1.88
N GLY A 228 10.88 26.60 -0.88
CA GLY A 228 10.57 26.03 0.43
C GLY A 228 9.68 24.80 0.37
N GLN A 229 9.99 23.77 1.16
CA GLN A 229 9.26 22.50 1.15
C GLN A 229 7.79 22.64 1.59
N THR A 230 7.44 23.67 2.36
CA THR A 230 6.05 23.93 2.79
C THR A 230 5.17 24.51 1.69
N LEU A 231 5.75 24.95 0.56
CA LEU A 231 5.01 25.64 -0.50
C LEU A 231 3.97 24.75 -1.18
N PHE A 232 4.22 23.44 -1.30
CA PHE A 232 3.25 22.54 -1.93
C PHE A 232 1.96 22.42 -1.09
N GLU A 233 2.04 22.54 0.23
CA GLU A 233 0.87 22.49 1.12
C GLU A 233 -0.01 23.72 0.93
N GLN A 234 0.62 24.90 0.80
CA GLN A 234 -0.07 26.15 0.51
C GLN A 234 -0.74 26.10 -0.86
N LEU A 235 -0.03 25.64 -1.88
CA LEU A 235 -0.57 25.50 -3.23
C LEU A 235 -1.75 24.50 -3.26
N GLN A 236 -1.64 23.37 -2.55
CA GLN A 236 -2.71 22.39 -2.46
C GLN A 236 -3.96 22.97 -1.77
N LYS A 237 -3.78 23.71 -0.68
CA LYS A 237 -4.88 24.39 0.02
C LYS A 237 -5.60 25.38 -0.91
N ILE A 238 -4.85 26.21 -1.63
CA ILE A 238 -5.41 27.19 -2.57
C ILE A 238 -6.22 26.48 -3.66
N VAL A 239 -5.62 25.45 -4.30
CA VAL A 239 -6.30 24.71 -5.38
C VAL A 239 -7.59 24.06 -4.86
N LEU A 240 -7.58 23.43 -3.70
CA LEU A 240 -8.78 22.81 -3.14
C LEU A 240 -9.88 23.82 -2.81
N LEU A 241 -9.54 24.98 -2.26
CA LEU A 241 -10.50 26.05 -1.98
C LEU A 241 -11.13 26.58 -3.27
N GLU A 242 -10.31 26.82 -4.30
CA GLU A 242 -10.78 27.27 -5.62
C GLU A 242 -11.66 26.23 -6.30
N THR A 243 -11.24 24.95 -6.32
CA THR A 243 -12.04 23.87 -6.91
C THR A 243 -13.38 23.75 -6.18
N THR A 244 -13.39 23.84 -4.84
CA THR A 244 -14.64 23.80 -4.06
C THR A 244 -15.55 24.99 -4.40
N GLY A 245 -14.98 26.19 -4.55
CA GLY A 245 -15.72 27.38 -4.97
C GLY A 245 -16.29 27.28 -6.39
N ILE A 246 -15.56 26.65 -7.32
CA ILE A 246 -16.06 26.37 -8.67
C ILE A 246 -17.21 25.35 -8.60
N VAL A 247 -17.04 24.25 -7.87
CA VAL A 247 -18.08 23.22 -7.72
C VAL A 247 -19.34 23.81 -7.11
N ARG A 248 -19.22 24.63 -6.07
CA ARG A 248 -20.34 25.31 -5.42
C ARG A 248 -21.09 26.23 -6.40
N ARG A 249 -20.37 27.01 -7.22
CA ARG A 249 -20.97 27.85 -8.27
C ARG A 249 -21.69 27.03 -9.34
N VAL A 250 -21.12 25.90 -9.76
CA VAL A 250 -21.71 25.02 -10.78
C VAL A 250 -22.92 24.26 -10.24
N MET A 251 -22.88 23.82 -8.98
CA MET A 251 -23.98 23.09 -8.34
C MET A 251 -25.12 23.99 -7.84
N GLY A 252 -24.98 25.32 -7.95
CA GLY A 252 -26.05 26.26 -7.62
C GLY A 252 -26.25 26.52 -6.12
N ASP A 253 -25.32 26.08 -5.27
CA ASP A 253 -25.32 26.41 -3.85
C ASP A 253 -24.90 27.88 -3.67
N GLN A 254 -25.88 28.78 -3.83
CA GLN A 254 -25.78 30.16 -3.38
C GLN A 254 -25.65 30.13 -1.85
N GLN A 255 -24.43 30.23 -1.33
CA GLN A 255 -24.24 30.53 0.09
C GLN A 255 -24.51 32.01 0.32
N THR A 256 -25.63 32.31 1.00
CA THR A 256 -25.69 33.36 2.02
C THR A 256 -24.53 33.23 3.00
#